data_AF-A0A9X3J0S2-F1
#
_entry.id   AF-A0A9X3J0S2-F1
#
_cell.length_a   1.000
_cell.length_b   1.000
_cell.length_c   1.000
_cell.angle_alpha   90.00
_cell.angle_beta   90.00
_cell.angle_gamma   90.00
#
_symmetry.space_group_name_H-M   'P 1'
#
loop_
_entity.id
_entity.type
_entity.pdbx_description
1 polymer ?
#
loop_
_entity_poly.entity_id
_entity_poly.type
_entity_poly.pdbx_seq_one_letter_code
_entity_poly.pdbx_strand_id
1 'polypeptide(L)' 'MSLKAFRDSVERAFILQRLSELNWNVSKTAETLDVERTHLHKKMKLLGIARGG' A
#
# COMPACT_ATOMS: atom_id res chain seq x y z
N MET A 1 11.46 7.96 17.94
CA MET A 1 10.87 7.13 16.86
C MET A 1 11.01 5.67 17.25
N SER A 2 9.92 4.91 17.29
CA SER A 2 10.01 3.45 17.49
C SER A 2 10.24 2.75 16.14
N LEU A 3 10.88 1.58 16.15
CA LEU A 3 11.07 0.74 14.96
C LEU A 3 9.75 0.44 14.23
N LYS A 4 8.65 0.39 15.00
CA LYS A 4 7.31 0.16 14.49
C LYS A 4 6.85 1.29 13.54
N ALA A 5 7.04 2.55 13.93
CA ALA A 5 6.66 3.70 13.11
C ALA A 5 7.49 3.82 11.82
N PHE A 6 8.77 3.46 11.88
CA PHE A 6 9.62 3.42 10.69
C PHE A 6 9.15 2.35 9.71
N ARG A 7 8.84 1.14 10.20
CA ARG A 7 8.32 0.06 9.36
C ARG A 7 6.99 0.40 8.71
N ASP A 8 6.05 1.00 9.46
CA ASP A 8 4.78 1.47 8.92
C ASP A 8 4.99 2.53 7.82
N SER A 9 5.93 3.46 8.01
CA SER A 9 6.22 4.52 7.02
C SER A 9 6.82 3.96 5.74
N VAL A 10 7.75 3.01 5.87
CA VAL A 10 8.38 2.31 4.72
C VAL A 10 7.35 1.47 3.99
N GLU A 11 6.53 0.70 4.70
CA GLU A 11 5.49 -0.15 4.13
C GLU A 11 4.45 0.70 3.39
N ARG A 12 4.07 1.85 3.96
CA ARG A 12 3.20 2.84 3.31
C ARG A 12 3.81 3.38 2.02
N ALA A 13 5.07 3.81 2.05
CA ALA A 13 5.77 4.33 0.89
C ALA A 13 5.90 3.27 -0.22
N PHE A 14 6.18 2.02 0.14
CA PHE A 14 6.29 0.91 -0.78
C PHE A 14 4.97 0.66 -1.53
N ILE A 15 3.86 0.55 -0.80
CA ILE A 15 2.54 0.33 -1.42
C ILE A 15 2.14 1.53 -2.28
N LEU A 16 2.39 2.76 -1.83
CA LEU A 16 2.12 3.97 -2.62
C LEU A 16 2.91 4.01 -3.92
N GLN A 17 4.19 3.65 -3.89
CA GLN A 17 5.04 3.60 -5.08
C GLN A 17 4.48 2.60 -6.10
N ARG A 18 4.18 1.37 -5.66
CA ARG A 18 3.61 0.34 -6.55
C ARG A 18 2.25 0.74 -7.10
N LEU A 19 1.39 1.33 -6.27
CA LEU A 19 0.12 1.88 -6.73
C LEU A 19 0.35 2.95 -7.80
N SER A 20 1.26 3.90 -7.57
CA SER A 20 1.54 4.98 -8.54
C SER A 20 2.08 4.43 -9.87
N GLU A 21 3.04 3.50 -9.83
CA GLU A 21 3.60 2.83 -11.02
C GLU A 21 2.53 2.08 -11.82
N LEU A 22 1.53 1.53 -11.13
CA LEU A 22 0.44 0.77 -11.71
C LEU A 22 -0.82 1.63 -11.93
N ASN A 23 -0.71 2.96 -12.01
CA ASN A 23 -1.84 3.89 -12.23
C ASN A 23 -2.97 3.75 -11.20
N TRP A 24 -2.63 3.49 -9.94
CA TRP A 24 -3.53 3.16 -8.83
C TRP A 24 -4.37 1.90 -9.06
N ASN A 25 -3.91 0.99 -9.91
CA ASN A 25 -4.58 -0.28 -10.13
C ASN A 25 -4.31 -1.23 -8.95
N VAL A 26 -5.20 -1.20 -7.97
CA VAL A 26 -5.12 -2.03 -6.76
C VAL A 26 -5.10 -3.52 -7.10
N SER A 27 -5.84 -3.95 -8.13
CA SER A 27 -5.82 -5.35 -8.59
C SER A 27 -4.44 -5.78 -9.06
N LYS A 28 -3.83 -5.00 -9.95
CA LYS A 28 -2.50 -5.28 -10.50
C LYS A 28 -1.41 -5.15 -9.44
N THR A 29 -1.60 -4.23 -8.50
CA THR A 29 -0.71 -4.05 -7.34
C THR A 29 -0.77 -5.25 -6.42
N ALA A 30 -1.97 -5.74 -6.11
CA ALA A 30 -2.17 -6.94 -5.30
C ALA A 30 -1.54 -8.18 -5.95
N GLU A 31 -1.73 -8.34 -7.25
CA GLU A 31 -1.08 -9.40 -8.04
C GLU A 31 0.45 -9.28 -8.04
N THR A 32 0.98 -8.07 -8.15
CA THR A 32 2.44 -7.82 -8.14
C THR A 32 3.06 -8.06 -6.75
N LEU A 33 2.30 -7.77 -5.69
CA LEU A 33 2.69 -8.01 -4.31
C LEU A 33 2.42 -9.46 -3.85
N ASP A 34 1.83 -10.30 -4.71
CA ASP A 34 1.37 -11.65 -4.38
C ASP A 34 0.45 -11.68 -3.14
N VAL A 35 -0.44 -10.69 -3.05
CA VAL A 35 -1.41 -10.55 -1.97
C VAL A 35 -2.82 -10.52 -2.51
N GLU A 36 -3.77 -10.97 -1.69
CA GLU A 36 -5.20 -10.79 -1.94
C GLU A 36 -5.55 -9.30 -2.05
N ARG A 37 -6.36 -8.92 -3.04
CA ARG A 37 -6.87 -7.55 -3.23
C ARG A 37 -7.55 -7.02 -1.97
N THR A 38 -8.30 -7.88 -1.29
CA THR A 38 -8.98 -7.57 -0.02
C THR A 38 -7.99 -7.26 1.10
N HIS A 39 -6.85 -7.98 1.16
CA HIS A 39 -5.78 -7.69 2.09
C HIS A 39 -5.07 -6.38 1.77
N LEU A 40 -4.78 -6.13 0.49
CA LEU A 40 -4.17 -4.87 0.09
C LEU A 40 -5.07 -3.69 0.44
N HIS A 41 -6.37 -3.77 0.18
CA HIS A 41 -7.35 -2.75 0.58
C HIS A 41 -7.37 -2.52 2.11
N LYS A 42 -7.36 -3.60 2.91
CA LYS A 42 -7.25 -3.47 4.37
C LYS A 42 -5.96 -2.78 4.79
N LYS A 43 -4.81 -3.18 4.23
CA LYS A 43 -3.51 -2.55 4.50
C LYS A 43 -3.52 -1.08 4.13
N MET A 44 -4.03 -0.72 2.95
CA MET A 44 -4.17 0.66 2.52
C MET A 44 -5.01 1.48 3.50
N LYS A 45 -6.15 0.95 3.96
CA LYS A 45 -6.99 1.62 4.95
C LYS A 45 -6.31 1.79 6.31
N LEU A 46 -5.58 0.78 6.78
CA LEU A 46 -4.82 0.83 8.03
C LEU A 46 -3.66 1.83 7.98
N LEU A 47 -2.97 1.91 6.84
CA LEU A 47 -1.83 2.81 6.62
C LEU A 47 -2.24 4.23 6.18
N GLY A 48 -3.55 4.50 6.07
CA GLY A 48 -4.05 5.79 5.58
C GLY A 48 -3.62 6.11 4.14
N ILE A 49 -3.53 5.08 3.30
CA ILE A 49 -3.28 5.19 1.86
C ILE A 49 -4.63 5.38 1.19
N ALA A 50 -4.91 6.62 0.80
CA ALA A 50 -6.02 6.96 -0.07
C ALA A 50 -5.48 7.65 -1.31
N ARG A 51 -6.12 7.42 -2.46
CA ARG A 51 -5.92 8.28 -3.63
C ARG A 51 -6.46 9.64 -3.23
N GLY A 52 -5.56 10.58 -2.91
CA GLY A 52 -5.94 11.96 -2.69
C GLY A 52 -6.72 12.44 -3.91
N GLY A 53 -7.92 12.97 -3.66
CA GLY A 53 -8.59 13.84 -4.62
C GLY A 53 -7.87 15.18 -4.69
#